data_AF-A0A954LGS5-F1
#
_entry.id   AF-A0A954LGS5-F1
#
_cell.length_a   1.000
_cell.length_b   1.000
_cell.length_c   1.000
_cell.angle_alpha   90.00
_cell.angle_beta   90.00
_cell.angle_gamma   90.00
#
_symmetry.space_group_name_H-M   'P 1'
#
loop_
_entity.id
_entity.type
_entity.pdbx_description
1 polymer ?
#
loop_
_entity_poly.entity_id
_entity_poly.type
_entity_poly.pdbx_seq_one_letter_code
_entity_poly.pdbx_strand_id
1 'polypeptide(L)'
;MMNQSLPPTRRDFFARTRDGLLGMALAQLLSDDGFGGRTGSAEQPAETGIGPPYNLRPKTPHHLARATSVIQLFMNGGPSQMDLFDPKPELDRMDGRPYPGSVEEIGNQGANDVGVMMGGQYKFARHGECGMWMADILPHTSRMVDDICLIN
;
A
#
# COMPACT_ATOMS: atom_id res chain seq x y z
N MET A 1 10.86 13.80 -69.12
CA MET A 1 10.06 14.43 -68.04
C MET A 1 10.70 14.06 -66.71
N MET A 2 11.45 14.98 -66.11
CA MET A 2 12.13 14.78 -64.81
C MET A 2 11.12 14.97 -63.67
N ASN A 3 10.95 13.93 -62.85
CA ASN A 3 10.09 13.93 -61.68
C ASN A 3 10.77 14.71 -60.54
N GLN A 4 10.47 16.00 -60.38
CA GLN A 4 11.00 16.79 -59.26
C GLN A 4 10.21 16.46 -57.99
N SER A 5 10.81 15.70 -57.08
CA SER A 5 10.27 15.49 -55.73
C SER A 5 10.34 16.80 -54.95
N LEU A 6 9.20 17.28 -54.45
CA LEU A 6 9.12 18.44 -53.56
C LEU A 6 10.03 18.24 -52.33
N PRO A 7 10.77 19.25 -51.89
CA PRO A 7 11.63 19.15 -50.71
C PRO A 7 10.76 18.85 -49.48
N PRO A 8 11.17 17.91 -48.60
CA PRO A 8 10.35 17.48 -47.46
C PRO A 8 10.07 18.68 -46.54
N THR A 9 8.81 18.83 -46.17
CA THR A 9 8.43 19.89 -45.23
C THR A 9 8.89 19.53 -43.81
N ARG A 10 9.07 20.54 -42.94
CA ARG A 10 9.36 20.28 -41.52
C ARG A 10 8.34 19.35 -40.88
N ARG A 11 7.08 19.45 -41.29
CA ARG A 11 5.99 18.58 -40.84
C ARG A 11 6.21 17.13 -41.25
N ASP A 12 6.62 16.86 -42.48
CA ASP A 12 6.91 15.50 -42.95
C ASP A 12 8.10 14.88 -42.23
N PHE A 13 9.13 15.69 -41.94
CA PHE A 13 10.28 15.25 -41.16
C PHE A 13 9.87 14.81 -39.73
N PHE A 14 9.09 15.62 -39.03
CA PHE A 14 8.62 15.28 -37.69
C PHE A 14 7.62 14.11 -37.70
N ALA A 15 6.74 14.02 -38.70
CA ALA A 15 5.83 12.89 -38.85
C ALA A 15 6.60 11.57 -39.01
N ARG A 16 7.58 11.52 -39.93
CA ARG A 16 8.41 10.32 -40.14
C ARG A 16 9.26 9.95 -38.93
N THR A 17 9.81 10.94 -38.23
CA THR A 17 10.61 10.70 -37.02
C THR A 17 9.75 10.13 -35.89
N ARG A 18 8.53 10.66 -35.72
CA ARG A 18 7.55 10.15 -34.75
C ARG A 18 7.19 8.69 -35.04
N ASP A 19 6.90 8.36 -36.30
CA ASP A 19 6.49 7.00 -36.67
C ASP A 19 7.60 5.98 -36.36
N GLY A 20 8.87 6.33 -36.61
CA GLY A 20 10.01 5.49 -36.25
C GLY A 20 10.18 5.29 -34.75
N LEU A 21 10.07 6.36 -33.95
CA LEU A 21 10.17 6.29 -32.49
C LEU A 21 9.02 5.48 -31.87
N LEU A 22 7.79 5.67 -32.36
CA LEU A 22 6.63 4.89 -31.91
C LEU A 22 6.76 3.41 -32.27
N GLY A 23 7.25 3.11 -33.48
CA GLY A 23 7.51 1.73 -33.90
C GLY A 23 8.54 1.03 -33.01
N MET A 24 9.65 1.70 -32.66
CA MET A 24 10.65 1.15 -31.75
C MET A 24 10.10 0.94 -30.34
N ALA A 25 9.34 1.90 -29.80
CA ALA A 25 8.73 1.77 -28.47
C ALA A 25 7.72 0.61 -28.41
N LEU A 26 6.88 0.46 -29.45
CA LEU A 26 5.94 -0.64 -29.56
C LEU A 26 6.64 -1.99 -29.70
N ALA A 27 7.70 -2.07 -30.50
CA ALA A 27 8.50 -3.28 -30.66
C ALA A 27 9.16 -3.72 -29.34
N GLN A 28 9.62 -2.77 -28.52
CA GLN A 28 10.17 -3.05 -27.20
C GLN A 28 9.10 -3.60 -26.25
N LEU A 29 7.93 -2.95 -26.16
CA LEU A 29 6.84 -3.42 -25.30
C LEU A 29 6.34 -4.82 -25.72
N LEU A 30 6.19 -5.07 -27.03
CA LEU A 30 5.81 -6.40 -27.53
C LEU A 30 6.87 -7.47 -27.29
N SER A 31 8.15 -7.10 -27.29
CA SER A 31 9.24 -8.03 -26.97
C SER A 31 9.26 -8.38 -25.48
N ASP A 32 8.93 -7.43 -24.61
CA ASP A 32 8.83 -7.62 -23.17
C ASP A 32 7.57 -8.43 -22.76
N ASP A 33 6.43 -8.20 -23.41
CA ASP A 33 5.15 -8.83 -23.07
C ASP A 33 4.86 -10.17 -23.79
N GLY A 34 5.39 -10.40 -25.00
CA GLY A 34 4.89 -11.46 -25.90
C GLY A 34 5.85 -12.59 -26.28
N PHE A 35 7.18 -12.38 -26.23
CA PHE A 35 8.15 -13.34 -26.78
C PHE A 35 9.10 -13.99 -25.76
N GLY A 36 8.76 -13.96 -24.47
CA GLY A 36 9.52 -14.71 -23.47
C GLY A 36 10.97 -14.28 -23.37
N GLY A 37 11.23 -12.98 -23.19
CA GLY A 37 12.43 -12.45 -22.55
C GLY A 37 13.81 -12.77 -23.14
N ARG A 38 13.92 -13.37 -24.33
CA ARG A 38 15.22 -13.68 -24.96
C ARG A 38 15.13 -13.74 -26.48
N THR A 39 15.14 -12.59 -27.14
CA THR A 39 15.82 -12.44 -28.44
C THR A 39 16.17 -10.98 -28.69
N GLY A 40 17.47 -10.64 -28.63
CA GLY A 40 18.04 -9.69 -29.58
C GLY A 40 18.30 -8.23 -29.16
N SER A 41 18.26 -7.87 -27.88
CA SER A 41 18.82 -6.57 -27.45
C SER A 41 20.21 -6.78 -26.88
N ALA A 42 21.17 -6.00 -27.41
CA ALA A 42 22.58 -5.99 -27.04
C ALA A 42 22.76 -6.07 -25.52
N GLU A 43 23.82 -6.77 -25.08
CA GLU A 43 24.27 -6.80 -23.69
C GLU A 43 24.18 -5.40 -23.10
N GLN A 44 23.14 -5.17 -22.29
CA GLN A 44 23.08 -4.04 -21.41
C GLN A 44 24.24 -4.28 -20.44
N PRO A 45 25.27 -3.39 -20.39
CA PRO A 45 26.37 -3.57 -19.47
C PRO A 45 25.75 -3.74 -18.10
N ALA A 46 26.10 -4.85 -17.43
CA ALA A 46 25.65 -5.12 -16.09
C ALA A 46 25.82 -3.84 -15.28
N GLU A 47 24.72 -3.18 -14.96
CA GLU A 47 24.75 -2.04 -14.07
C GLU A 47 25.35 -2.58 -12.78
N THR A 48 26.56 -2.14 -12.47
CA THR A 48 27.25 -2.29 -11.20
C THR A 48 26.54 -1.46 -10.13
N GLY A 49 25.22 -1.65 -10.00
CA GLY A 49 24.38 -1.15 -8.93
C GLY A 49 24.29 -2.22 -7.86
N ILE A 50 24.66 -1.85 -6.63
CA ILE A 50 24.53 -2.68 -5.45
C ILE A 50 23.02 -2.87 -5.17
N GLY A 51 22.41 -3.91 -5.72
CA GLY A 51 21.04 -4.29 -5.41
C GLY A 51 20.34 -5.05 -6.55
N PRO A 52 19.38 -5.93 -6.22
CA PRO A 52 18.58 -6.59 -7.26
C PRO A 52 17.85 -5.52 -8.10
N PRO A 53 17.74 -5.73 -9.42
CA PRO A 53 17.07 -4.78 -10.31
C PRO A 53 15.64 -4.54 -9.84
N TYR A 54 15.24 -3.27 -9.75
CA TYR A 54 13.85 -2.88 -9.47
C TYR A 54 12.97 -3.31 -10.64
N ASN A 55 12.42 -4.52 -10.54
CA ASN A 55 11.43 -5.05 -11.46
C ASN A 55 10.12 -5.34 -10.71
N LEU A 56 9.01 -5.34 -11.45
CA LEU A 56 7.68 -5.66 -10.93
C LEU A 56 7.39 -7.17 -10.96
N ARG A 57 8.41 -8.01 -11.18
CA ARG A 57 8.21 -9.46 -11.22
C ARG A 57 7.92 -9.97 -9.81
N PRO A 58 7.10 -11.04 -9.68
CA PRO A 58 6.88 -11.68 -8.40
C PRO A 58 8.21 -12.03 -7.75
N LYS A 59 8.44 -11.50 -6.53
CA LYS A 59 9.64 -11.80 -5.76
C LYS A 59 9.51 -13.20 -5.16
N THR A 60 10.60 -13.95 -5.15
CA THR A 60 10.65 -15.24 -4.44
C THR A 60 10.52 -14.97 -2.94
N PRO A 61 9.48 -15.48 -2.26
CA PRO A 61 9.35 -15.31 -0.82
C PRO A 61 10.43 -16.10 -0.08
N HIS A 62 10.81 -15.65 1.13
CA HIS A 62 11.77 -16.37 1.98
C HIS A 62 11.24 -17.76 2.42
N HIS A 63 9.92 -17.94 2.45
CA HIS A 63 9.25 -19.19 2.80
C HIS A 63 8.21 -19.56 1.75
N LEU A 64 7.99 -20.86 1.59
CA LEU A 64 6.89 -21.36 0.75
C LEU A 64 5.55 -20.92 1.34
N ALA A 65 4.68 -20.38 0.48
CA ALA A 65 3.35 -19.98 0.88
C ALA A 65 2.54 -21.22 1.28
N ARG A 66 2.07 -21.23 2.54
CA ARG A 66 1.17 -22.30 3.04
C ARG A 66 -0.30 -22.00 2.79
N ALA A 67 -0.68 -20.73 2.75
CA ALA A 67 -2.05 -20.30 2.47
C ALA A 67 -2.33 -20.32 0.97
N THR A 68 -3.42 -20.97 0.55
CA THR A 68 -3.84 -21.05 -0.85
C THR A 68 -4.83 -19.95 -1.25
N SER A 69 -5.49 -19.33 -0.28
CA SER A 69 -6.49 -18.30 -0.50
C SER A 69 -6.51 -17.31 0.67
N VAL A 70 -6.80 -16.04 0.38
CA VAL A 70 -6.83 -14.95 1.35
C VAL A 70 -8.15 -14.19 1.17
N ILE A 71 -8.87 -13.98 2.27
CA ILE A 71 -10.03 -13.09 2.32
C ILE A 71 -9.56 -11.79 2.97
N GLN A 72 -9.58 -10.69 2.22
CA GLN A 72 -9.24 -9.37 2.73
C GLN A 72 -10.52 -8.55 2.90
N LEU A 73 -10.73 -8.04 4.11
CA LEU A 73 -11.90 -7.23 4.45
C LEU A 73 -11.50 -5.77 4.63
N PHE A 74 -12.05 -4.88 3.81
CA PHE A 74 -11.89 -3.42 3.94
C PHE A 74 -13.10 -2.84 4.66
N MET A 75 -13.00 -2.71 5.97
CA MET A 75 -14.11 -2.30 6.83
C MET A 75 -14.13 -0.77 7.01
N ASN A 76 -14.40 -0.04 5.92
CA ASN A 76 -14.58 1.41 6.00
C ASN A 76 -15.83 1.73 6.83
N GLY A 77 -15.70 2.64 7.80
CA GLY A 77 -16.77 3.00 8.74
C GLY A 77 -16.95 2.01 9.90
N GLY A 78 -16.14 0.94 9.96
CA GLY A 78 -16.07 0.06 11.12
C GLY A 78 -15.25 0.66 12.26
N PRO A 79 -15.35 0.09 13.48
CA PRO A 79 -14.49 0.47 14.59
C PRO A 79 -13.02 0.20 14.26
N SER A 80 -12.13 1.08 14.71
CA SER A 80 -10.70 0.94 14.44
C SER A 80 -10.10 -0.23 15.20
N GLN A 81 -8.96 -0.74 14.75
CA GLN A 81 -8.20 -1.77 15.48
C GLN A 81 -7.91 -1.36 16.92
N MET A 82 -7.50 -0.10 17.13
CA MET A 82 -7.21 0.41 18.47
C MET A 82 -8.46 0.47 19.36
N ASP A 83 -9.66 0.62 18.78
CA ASP A 83 -10.91 0.63 19.55
C ASP A 83 -11.44 -0.77 19.83
N LEU A 84 -10.96 -1.77 19.11
CA LEU A 84 -11.39 -3.15 19.25
C LEU A 84 -10.48 -4.00 20.14
N PHE A 85 -9.17 -3.75 20.13
CA PHE A 85 -8.20 -4.67 20.74
C PHE A 85 -7.25 -4.01 21.76
N ASP A 86 -7.27 -2.69 21.89
CA ASP A 86 -6.32 -1.96 22.74
C ASP A 86 -7.03 -1.21 23.88
N PRO A 87 -6.98 -1.73 25.13
CA PRO A 87 -7.59 -1.07 26.28
C PRO A 87 -6.82 0.20 26.65
N LYS A 88 -7.54 1.30 26.86
CA LYS A 88 -6.95 2.63 27.12
C LYS A 88 -7.28 3.16 28.53
N PRO A 89 -6.79 2.52 29.61
CA PRO A 89 -7.20 2.85 30.98
C PRO A 89 -6.83 4.28 31.41
N GLU A 90 -5.73 4.84 30.92
CA GLU A 90 -5.38 6.24 31.22
C GLU A 90 -6.31 7.22 30.51
N LEU A 91 -6.70 6.92 29.27
CA LEU A 91 -7.65 7.75 28.53
C LEU A 91 -9.02 7.74 29.20
N ASP A 92 -9.45 6.59 29.72
CA ASP A 92 -10.70 6.46 30.47
C ASP A 92 -10.69 7.28 31.78
N ARG A 93 -9.55 7.35 32.49
CA ARG A 93 -9.41 8.20 33.69
C ARG A 93 -9.45 9.68 33.38
N MET A 94 -9.04 10.02 32.17
CA MET A 94 -8.94 11.37 31.66
C MET A 94 -10.19 11.83 30.91
N ASP A 95 -11.21 10.97 30.81
CA ASP A 95 -12.47 11.28 30.12
C ASP A 95 -13.11 12.57 30.66
N GLY A 96 -13.50 13.44 29.74
CA GLY A 96 -14.09 14.75 30.04
C GLY A 96 -13.11 15.81 30.57
N ARG A 97 -11.81 15.51 30.69
CA ARG A 97 -10.79 16.48 31.16
C ARG A 97 -10.06 17.13 29.98
N PRO A 98 -9.58 18.39 30.13
CA PRO A 98 -8.76 19.02 29.10
C PRO A 98 -7.43 18.27 28.96
N TYR A 99 -6.93 18.17 27.73
CA TYR A 99 -5.66 17.52 27.44
C TYR A 99 -4.50 18.16 28.23
N PRO A 100 -3.69 17.38 28.95
CA PRO A 100 -2.66 17.92 29.85
C PRO A 100 -1.36 18.37 29.15
N GLY A 101 -1.18 18.06 27.86
CA GLY A 101 0.05 18.35 27.10
C GLY A 101 -0.06 19.52 26.12
N SER A 102 1.00 19.73 25.33
CA SER A 102 1.02 20.73 24.26
C SER A 102 0.26 20.21 23.03
N VAL A 103 -0.54 21.09 22.42
CA VAL A 103 -1.37 20.78 21.24
C VAL A 103 -0.49 20.47 20.02
N GLU A 104 0.66 21.12 19.96
CA GLU A 104 1.67 20.97 18.91
C GLU A 104 2.26 19.55 18.88
N GLU A 105 2.35 18.87 20.03
CA GLU A 105 2.86 17.50 20.13
C GLU A 105 1.88 16.46 19.55
N ILE A 106 0.59 16.77 19.49
CA ILE A 106 -0.45 15.88 18.92
C ILE A 106 -0.53 16.03 17.38
N GLY A 107 0.30 16.90 16.78
CA GLY A 107 0.32 17.14 15.33
C GLY A 107 -0.87 17.96 14.83
N ASN A 108 -1.67 18.53 15.75
CA ASN A 108 -2.86 19.29 15.40
C ASN A 108 -2.50 20.77 15.20
N GLN A 109 -1.75 21.06 14.13
CA GLN A 109 -1.36 22.42 13.76
C GLN A 109 -2.59 23.23 13.31
N GLY A 110 -3.30 23.84 14.25
CA GLY A 110 -4.45 24.71 13.97
C GLY A 110 -5.64 24.59 14.93
N ALA A 111 -5.59 23.70 15.93
CA ALA A 111 -6.62 23.64 16.95
C ALA A 111 -6.38 24.73 18.02
N ASN A 112 -7.10 25.86 17.90
CA ASN A 112 -7.08 26.93 18.91
C ASN A 112 -7.70 26.51 20.26
N ASP A 113 -8.46 25.41 20.27
CA ASP A 113 -9.11 24.85 21.44
C ASP A 113 -9.07 23.32 21.33
N VAL A 114 -8.27 22.68 22.18
CA VAL A 114 -8.29 21.22 22.31
C VAL A 114 -9.45 20.92 23.22
N GLY A 115 -10.49 20.31 22.65
CA GLY A 115 -11.64 19.84 23.42
C GLY A 115 -11.24 18.88 24.55
N VAL A 116 -12.22 18.33 25.22
CA VAL A 116 -11.96 17.35 26.29
C VAL A 116 -11.47 16.02 25.70
N MET A 117 -10.62 15.33 26.45
CA MET A 117 -10.28 13.95 26.17
C MET A 117 -11.54 13.08 26.22
N MET A 118 -11.68 12.20 25.24
CA MET A 118 -12.79 11.26 25.14
C MET A 118 -12.30 9.86 25.50
N GLY A 119 -12.89 9.27 26.55
CA GLY A 119 -12.63 7.90 26.97
C GLY A 119 -13.01 6.87 25.90
N GLY A 120 -12.55 5.64 26.12
CA GLY A 120 -12.94 4.49 25.32
C GLY A 120 -14.46 4.30 25.29
N GLN A 121 -15.03 4.14 24.10
CA GLN A 121 -16.48 3.99 23.93
C GLN A 121 -16.99 2.58 24.24
N TYR A 122 -16.09 1.60 24.29
CA TYR A 122 -16.40 0.20 24.48
C TYR A 122 -15.70 -0.34 25.73
N LYS A 123 -16.35 -1.31 26.38
CA LYS A 123 -15.76 -2.01 27.51
C LYS A 123 -14.87 -3.12 26.99
N PHE A 124 -13.72 -3.28 27.63
CA PHE A 124 -12.76 -4.33 27.30
C PHE A 124 -12.80 -5.45 28.32
N ALA A 125 -12.66 -6.68 27.83
CA ALA A 125 -12.41 -7.85 28.65
C ALA A 125 -11.34 -8.71 28.00
N ARG A 126 -10.68 -9.54 28.81
CA ARG A 126 -9.80 -10.59 28.30
C ARG A 126 -10.61 -11.82 27.96
N HIS A 127 -10.34 -12.41 26.81
CA HIS A 127 -11.03 -13.59 26.31
C HIS A 127 -10.05 -14.70 25.94
N GLY A 128 -10.57 -15.94 25.91
CA GLY A 128 -9.82 -17.13 25.54
C GLY A 128 -8.75 -17.52 26.56
N GLU A 129 -8.01 -18.58 26.23
CA GLU A 129 -6.84 -19.01 26.99
C GLU A 129 -5.63 -18.09 26.74
N CYS A 130 -5.55 -17.48 25.56
CA CYS A 130 -4.52 -16.48 25.23
C CYS A 130 -4.69 -15.17 26.00
N GLY A 131 -5.86 -14.93 26.60
CA GLY A 131 -6.15 -13.73 27.38
C GLY A 131 -6.11 -12.45 26.57
N MET A 132 -6.44 -12.52 25.27
CA MET A 132 -6.46 -11.38 24.36
C MET A 132 -7.51 -10.35 24.81
N TRP A 133 -7.12 -9.08 24.81
CA TRP A 133 -8.05 -7.97 25.03
C TRP A 133 -8.95 -7.80 23.81
N MET A 134 -10.26 -7.69 24.05
CA MET A 134 -11.22 -7.38 23.00
C MET A 134 -12.37 -6.54 23.58
N ALA A 135 -12.88 -5.62 22.76
CA ALA A 135 -14.09 -4.86 23.03
C ALA A 135 -15.34 -5.76 23.00
N ASP A 136 -16.32 -5.46 23.87
CA ASP A 136 -17.57 -6.22 24.00
C ASP A 136 -18.50 -6.17 22.77
N ILE A 137 -18.24 -5.27 21.82
CA ILE A 137 -19.02 -5.12 20.57
C ILE A 137 -18.86 -6.30 19.60
N LEU A 138 -17.86 -7.18 19.80
CA LEU A 138 -17.65 -8.39 18.97
C LEU A 138 -17.86 -9.69 19.76
N PRO A 139 -19.08 -9.97 20.28
CA PRO A 139 -19.32 -11.09 21.20
C PRO A 139 -19.20 -12.48 20.57
N HIS A 140 -19.21 -12.56 19.24
CA HIS A 140 -19.01 -13.80 18.50
C HIS A 140 -17.52 -14.01 18.20
N THR A 141 -16.81 -12.96 17.81
CA THR A 141 -15.35 -12.99 17.58
C THR A 141 -14.60 -13.26 18.87
N SER A 142 -15.09 -12.76 20.01
CA SER A 142 -14.46 -12.98 21.32
C SER A 142 -14.43 -14.46 21.73
N ARG A 143 -15.26 -15.32 21.12
CA ARG A 143 -15.28 -16.78 21.38
C ARG A 143 -14.23 -17.57 20.61
N MET A 144 -13.60 -16.95 19.61
CA MET A 144 -12.62 -17.58 18.70
C MET A 144 -11.25 -16.89 18.76
N VAL A 145 -10.97 -16.16 19.84
CA VAL A 145 -9.74 -15.39 19.99
C VAL A 145 -8.48 -16.24 20.01
N ASP A 146 -8.57 -17.48 20.48
CA ASP A 146 -7.45 -18.42 20.51
C ASP A 146 -7.07 -18.93 19.10
N ASP A 147 -7.98 -18.81 18.12
CA ASP A 147 -7.74 -19.12 16.71
C ASP A 147 -7.33 -17.88 15.89
N ILE A 148 -7.26 -16.70 16.52
CA ILE A 148 -6.95 -15.43 15.88
C ILE A 148 -5.52 -15.02 16.22
N CYS A 149 -4.74 -14.69 15.19
CA CYS A 149 -3.48 -13.97 15.37
C CYS A 149 -3.72 -12.47 15.18
N LEU A 150 -3.59 -11.70 16.26
CA LEU A 150 -3.63 -10.24 16.21
C LEU A 150 -2.22 -9.69 16.01
N ILE A 151 -2.07 -8.81 15.02
CA ILE A 151 -0.84 -8.05 14.77
C ILE A 151 -1.12 -6.60 15.13
N ASN A 152 -0.46 -6.08 16.17
CA ASN A 152 -0.60 -4.71 16.66
C ASN A 152 0.72 -3.96 16.54
#